data_AF-A0A7S0P274-F1
#
_entry.id   AF-A0A7S0P274-F1
#
_cell.length_a   1.000
_cell.length_b   1.000
_cell.length_c   1.000
_cell.angle_alpha   90.00
_cell.angle_beta   90.00
_cell.angle_gamma   90.00
#
_symmetry.space_group_name_H-M   'P 1'
#
loop_
_entity.id
_entity.type
_entity.pdbx_description
1 polymer ?
#
loop_
_entity_poly.entity_id
_entity_poly.type
_entity_poly.pdbx_seq_one_letter_code
_entity_poly.pdbx_strand_id
1 'polypeptide(L)'
;FSLSWAVVTLGQLAVAFGLANVVPSFGDLQSLIGAVTGAPIVFGWPAFFYLRASRASGSELSAFDAVVCTVLFLCVLLPIFTTLGTVTAVRDIVSDWGNSIAPFACGQDSR
;
A
#
# COMPACT_ATOMS: atom_id res chain seq x y z
N PHE A 1 -5.84 5.38 -30.95
CA PHE A 1 -5.02 4.73 -29.90
C PHE A 1 -4.24 5.72 -29.01
N SER A 2 -4.36 7.05 -29.18
CA SER A 2 -3.47 8.00 -28.48
C SER A 2 -4.09 8.79 -27.32
N LEU A 3 -5.40 9.05 -27.34
CA LEU A 3 -6.02 9.94 -26.35
C LEU A 3 -6.13 9.31 -24.95
N SER A 4 -6.50 8.03 -24.86
CA SER A 4 -6.62 7.32 -23.58
C SER A 4 -5.27 7.23 -22.84
N TRP A 5 -4.18 7.00 -23.57
CA TRP A 5 -2.84 6.99 -23.01
C TRP A 5 -2.40 8.36 -22.50
N ALA A 6 -2.69 9.43 -23.26
CA ALA A 6 -2.40 10.80 -22.85
C ALA A 6 -3.17 11.22 -21.59
N VAL A 7 -4.43 10.79 -21.45
CA VAL A 7 -5.23 11.04 -20.24
C VAL A 7 -4.64 10.31 -19.03
N VAL A 8 -4.19 9.07 -19.21
CA VAL A 8 -3.56 8.31 -18.12
C VAL A 8 -2.25 8.96 -17.68
N THR A 9 -1.39 9.35 -18.61
CA THR A 9 -0.10 9.98 -18.27
C THR A 9 -0.25 11.36 -17.66
N LEU A 10 -1.16 12.20 -18.18
CA LEU A 10 -1.46 13.51 -17.59
C LEU A 10 -2.10 13.36 -16.20
N GLY A 11 -3.00 12.39 -16.02
CA GLY A 11 -3.58 12.08 -14.71
C GLY A 11 -2.51 11.66 -13.70
N GLN A 12 -1.59 10.78 -14.11
CA GLN A 12 -0.47 10.36 -13.26
C GLN A 12 0.44 11.55 -12.89
N LEU A 13 0.76 12.43 -13.85
CA LEU A 13 1.54 13.64 -13.61
C LEU A 13 0.86 14.58 -12.61
N ALA A 14 -0.45 14.80 -12.75
CA ALA A 14 -1.22 15.66 -11.84
C ALA A 14 -1.24 15.10 -10.40
N VAL A 15 -1.42 13.78 -10.26
CA VAL A 15 -1.38 13.11 -8.95
C VAL A 15 0.02 13.19 -8.34
N ALA A 16 1.07 12.93 -9.12
CA ALA A 16 2.44 13.02 -8.66
C ALA A 16 2.78 14.45 -8.21
N PHE A 17 2.37 15.47 -8.97
CA PHE A 17 2.54 16.87 -8.59
C PHE A 17 1.79 17.20 -7.30
N GLY A 18 0.54 16.73 -7.13
CA GLY A 18 -0.21 16.92 -5.90
C GLY A 18 0.47 16.27 -4.69
N LEU A 19 0.87 15.01 -4.81
CA LEU A 19 1.57 14.28 -3.76
C LEU A 19 2.90 14.92 -3.38
N ALA A 20 3.64 15.41 -4.38
CA ALA A 20 4.88 16.13 -4.17
C ALA A 20 4.66 17.36 -3.27
N ASN A 21 3.57 18.11 -3.46
CA ASN A 21 3.27 19.29 -2.63
C ASN A 21 2.74 18.96 -1.23
N VAL A 22 2.23 17.74 -1.01
CA VAL A 22 1.60 17.33 0.27
C VAL A 22 2.57 16.55 1.16
N VAL A 23 3.49 15.76 0.58
CA VAL A 23 4.41 14.93 1.37
C VAL A 23 5.83 15.52 1.33
N PRO A 24 6.42 15.88 2.48
CA PRO A 24 7.72 16.56 2.54
C PRO A 24 8.88 15.63 2.18
N SER A 25 8.73 14.32 2.37
CA SER A 25 9.76 13.30 2.15
C SER A 25 9.26 12.20 1.20
N PHE A 26 10.10 11.83 0.23
CA PHE A 26 9.82 10.70 -0.67
C PHE A 26 9.81 9.35 0.08
N GLY A 27 10.58 9.24 1.17
CA GLY A 27 10.67 8.02 1.98
C GLY A 27 9.32 7.63 2.60
N ASP A 28 8.59 8.62 3.12
CA ASP A 28 7.29 8.36 3.76
C ASP A 28 6.22 7.99 2.75
N LEU A 29 6.26 8.61 1.56
CA LEU A 29 5.36 8.28 0.46
C LEU A 29 5.59 6.83 -0.01
N GLN A 30 6.85 6.41 -0.13
CA GLN A 30 7.21 5.03 -0.44
C GLN A 30 6.76 4.07 0.67
N SER A 31 6.94 4.45 1.94
CA SER A 31 6.49 3.65 3.10
C SER A 31 4.97 3.47 3.11
N LEU A 32 4.22 4.55 2.86
CA LEU A 32 2.76 4.54 2.77
C LEU A 32 2.27 3.65 1.61
N ILE A 33 2.85 3.82 0.41
CA ILE A 33 2.53 2.98 -0.75
C ILE A 33 2.87 1.52 -0.44
N GLY A 34 4.02 1.25 0.15
CA GLY A 34 4.43 -0.10 0.55
C GLY A 34 3.50 -0.73 1.58
N ALA A 35 3.03 0.03 2.56
CA ALA A 35 2.08 -0.45 3.57
C ALA A 35 0.70 -0.76 2.96
N VAL A 36 0.18 0.13 2.10
CA VAL A 36 -1.16 0.00 1.50
C VAL A 36 -1.19 -1.06 0.40
N THR A 37 -0.14 -1.18 -0.41
CA THR A 37 -0.10 -2.12 -1.55
C THR A 37 0.62 -3.42 -1.23
N GLY A 38 1.65 -3.40 -0.38
CA GLY A 38 2.45 -4.57 -0.03
C GLY A 38 1.65 -5.58 0.80
N ALA A 39 0.92 -5.13 1.82
CA ALA A 39 0.11 -6.03 2.66
C ALA A 39 -0.94 -6.83 1.86
N PRO A 40 -1.76 -6.24 0.99
CA PRO A 40 -2.71 -7.01 0.19
C PRO A 40 -2.06 -7.88 -0.89
N ILE A 41 -0.93 -7.46 -1.48
CA ILE A 41 -0.20 -8.29 -2.46
C ILE A 41 0.41 -9.53 -1.79
N VAL A 42 1.03 -9.37 -0.62
CA VAL A 42 1.74 -10.45 0.08
C VAL A 42 0.80 -11.38 0.82
N PHE A 43 -0.24 -10.87 1.47
CA PHE A 43 -1.13 -11.68 2.32
C PHE A 43 -2.51 -11.93 1.70
N GLY A 44 -3.05 -10.98 0.94
CA GLY A 44 -4.39 -11.09 0.38
C GLY A 44 -4.46 -11.91 -0.90
N TRP A 45 -3.59 -11.57 -1.86
CA TRP A 45 -3.61 -12.17 -3.19
C TRP A 45 -3.39 -13.69 -3.19
N PRO A 46 -2.32 -14.24 -2.58
CA PRO A 46 -2.09 -15.69 -2.60
C PRO A 46 -3.23 -16.47 -1.93
N ALA A 47 -3.75 -16.00 -0.79
CA ALA A 47 -4.88 -16.63 -0.12
C ALA A 47 -6.16 -16.60 -0.97
N PHE A 48 -6.46 -15.47 -1.61
CA PHE A 48 -7.63 -15.33 -2.50
C PHE A 48 -7.54 -16.24 -3.73
N PHE A 49 -6.39 -16.26 -4.40
CA PHE A 49 -6.17 -17.11 -5.57
C PHE A 49 -6.12 -18.59 -5.23
N TYR A 50 -5.53 -18.97 -4.09
CA TYR A 50 -5.51 -20.36 -3.64
C TYR A 50 -6.94 -20.88 -3.39
N LEU A 51 -7.77 -20.11 -2.69
CA LEU A 51 -9.17 -20.46 -2.46
C LEU A 51 -9.98 -20.53 -3.77
N ARG A 52 -9.75 -19.60 -4.69
CA ARG A 52 -10.44 -19.60 -5.99
C ARG A 52 -10.00 -20.78 -6.87
N ALA A 53 -8.72 -21.08 -6.92
CA ALA A 53 -8.16 -22.18 -7.70
C ALA A 53 -8.63 -23.54 -7.17
N SER A 54 -8.67 -23.72 -5.85
CA SER A 54 -9.19 -24.95 -5.26
C SER A 54 -10.69 -25.14 -5.50
N ARG A 55 -11.49 -24.08 -5.39
CA ARG A 55 -12.92 -24.12 -5.78
C ARG A 55 -13.12 -24.48 -7.25
N ALA A 56 -12.27 -23.99 -8.14
CA ALA A 56 -12.32 -24.31 -9.56
C ALA A 56 -11.87 -25.75 -9.87
N SER A 57 -10.96 -26.31 -9.07
CA SER A 57 -10.43 -27.67 -9.21
C SER A 57 -11.32 -28.75 -8.59
N GLY A 58 -12.36 -28.38 -7.83
CA GLY A 58 -13.26 -29.32 -7.15
C GLY A 58 -12.60 -30.17 -6.06
N SER A 59 -11.36 -29.86 -5.68
CA SER A 59 -10.66 -30.57 -4.59
C SER A 59 -11.22 -30.13 -3.26
N GLU A 60 -11.55 -31.09 -2.39
CA GLU A 60 -11.94 -30.81 -1.01
C GLU A 60 -10.73 -30.21 -0.27
N LEU A 61 -10.78 -28.90 -0.06
CA LEU A 61 -9.86 -28.22 0.85
C LEU A 61 -10.07 -28.76 2.25
N SER A 62 -8.97 -29.12 2.92
CA SER A 62 -8.99 -29.30 4.36
C SER A 62 -9.61 -28.05 4.99
N ALA A 63 -10.63 -28.24 5.84
CA ALA A 63 -11.31 -27.14 6.52
C ALA A 63 -10.30 -26.25 7.29
N PHE A 64 -9.19 -26.84 7.74
CA PHE A 64 -8.07 -26.14 8.35
C PHE A 64 -7.42 -25.12 7.40
N ASP A 65 -7.05 -25.53 6.17
CA ASP A 65 -6.41 -24.64 5.19
C ASP A 65 -7.34 -23.51 4.74
N ALA A 66 -8.63 -23.81 4.60
CA ALA A 66 -9.64 -22.80 4.28
C ALA A 66 -9.79 -21.76 5.41
N VAL A 67 -9.77 -22.20 6.67
CA VAL A 67 -9.82 -21.30 7.84
C VAL A 67 -8.54 -20.48 7.95
N VAL A 68 -7.36 -21.08 7.76
CA VAL A 68 -6.08 -20.33 7.80
C VAL A 68 -6.04 -19.27 6.70
N CYS A 69 -6.38 -19.62 5.45
CA CYS A 69 -6.38 -18.64 4.35
C CYS A 69 -7.40 -17.52 4.55
N THR A 70 -8.60 -17.84 5.02
CA THR A 70 -9.70 -16.86 5.12
C THR A 70 -9.61 -16.03 6.40
N VAL A 71 -9.44 -16.68 7.56
CA VAL A 71 -9.46 -16.02 8.85
C VAL A 71 -8.11 -15.37 9.14
N LEU A 72 -7.01 -16.11 8.98
CA LEU A 72 -5.70 -15.64 9.42
C LEU A 72 -5.06 -14.68 8.40
N PHE A 73 -5.06 -15.02 7.12
CA PHE A 73 -4.45 -14.17 6.09
C PHE A 73 -5.34 -13.00 5.64
N LEU A 74 -6.60 -13.28 5.26
CA LEU A 74 -7.50 -12.25 4.72
C LEU A 74 -8.15 -11.37 5.80
N CYS A 75 -8.58 -11.94 6.93
CA CYS A 75 -9.33 -11.19 7.96
C CYS A 75 -8.47 -10.64 9.10
N VAL A 76 -7.27 -11.18 9.34
CA VAL A 76 -6.42 -10.76 10.48
C VAL A 76 -5.14 -10.09 10.00
N LEU A 77 -4.27 -10.81 9.29
CA LEU A 77 -2.97 -10.28 8.86
C LEU A 77 -3.11 -9.10 7.90
N LEU A 78 -3.94 -9.22 6.86
CA LEU A 78 -4.12 -8.14 5.89
C LEU A 78 -4.57 -6.82 6.54
N PRO A 79 -5.67 -6.76 7.31
CA PRO A 79 -6.09 -5.49 7.91
C PRO A 79 -5.10 -5.02 8.98
N ILE A 80 -4.49 -5.90 9.77
CA ILE A 80 -3.51 -5.48 10.79
C ILE A 80 -2.29 -4.85 10.14
N PHE A 81 -1.64 -5.52 9.18
CA PHE A 81 -0.45 -5.00 8.53
C PHE A 81 -0.75 -3.75 7.69
N THR A 82 -1.90 -3.71 7.02
CA THR A 82 -2.32 -2.51 6.26
C THR A 82 -2.59 -1.34 7.20
N THR A 83 -3.34 -1.53 8.28
CA THR A 83 -3.70 -0.44 9.20
C THR A 83 -2.51 0.05 10.02
N LEU A 84 -1.73 -0.86 10.62
CA LEU A 84 -0.55 -0.49 11.40
C LEU A 84 0.53 0.15 10.52
N GLY A 85 0.75 -0.38 9.31
CA GLY A 85 1.68 0.21 8.36
C GLY A 85 1.25 1.60 7.91
N THR A 86 -0.04 1.78 7.60
CA THR A 86 -0.60 3.08 7.18
C THR A 86 -0.57 4.09 8.33
N VAL A 87 -0.95 3.70 9.56
CA VAL A 87 -0.95 4.59 10.73
C VAL A 87 0.46 5.05 11.07
N THR A 88 1.44 4.14 11.03
CA THR A 88 2.85 4.49 11.27
C THR A 88 3.33 5.49 10.22
N ALA A 89 3.15 5.18 8.93
CA ALA A 89 3.56 6.07 7.85
C ALA A 89 2.88 7.46 7.92
N VAL A 90 1.58 7.52 8.27
CA VAL A 90 0.88 8.81 8.44
C VAL A 90 1.42 9.59 9.64
N ARG A 91 1.76 8.91 10.75
CA ARG A 91 2.36 9.58 11.92
C ARG A 91 3.73 10.16 11.58
N ASP A 92 4.53 9.43 10.81
CA ASP A 92 5.85 9.89 10.36
C ASP A 92 5.70 11.13 9.47
N ILE A 93 4.77 11.12 8.50
CA ILE A 93 4.48 12.30 7.65
C ILE A 93 4.08 13.52 8.50
N VAL A 94 3.22 13.33 9.50
CA VAL A 94 2.76 14.42 10.38
C VAL A 94 3.89 14.95 11.26
N SER A 95 4.76 14.06 11.75
CA SER A 95 5.95 14.44 12.53
C SER A 95 6.94 15.24 11.66
N ASP A 96 7.13 14.83 10.41
CA ASP A 96 8.05 15.48 9.48
C ASP A 96 7.53 16.83 8.99
N TRP A 97 6.20 17.00 8.91
CA TRP A 97 5.56 18.31 8.72
C TRP A 97 5.88 19.30 9.83
N GLY A 98 5.93 18.85 11.09
CA GLY A 98 6.22 19.71 12.24
C GLY A 98 7.66 20.20 12.32
N ASN A 99 8.59 19.49 11.66
CA ASN A 99 10.02 19.75 11.72
C ASN A 99 10.61 20.33 10.42
N SER A 100 9.84 20.40 9.33
CA SER A 100 10.31 20.86 8.02
C SER A 100 10.01 22.34 7.77
N ILE A 101 11.04 23.13 7.43
CA ILE A 101 10.96 24.60 7.23
C ILE A 101 10.52 24.97 5.80
N ALA A 102 10.53 24.06 4.84
CA ALA A 102 9.98 24.27 3.48
C ALA A 102 9.56 22.96 2.80
N PRO A 103 8.45 22.93 2.03
CA PRO A 103 8.15 21.82 1.13
C PRO A 103 9.27 21.70 0.09
N PHE A 104 9.74 20.47 -0.17
CA PHE A 104 10.84 20.14 -1.10
C PHE A 104 12.27 20.50 -0.67
N ALA A 105 12.52 20.76 0.62
CA ALA A 105 13.89 20.79 1.12
C ALA A 105 14.47 19.36 1.19
N CYS A 106 14.73 18.76 0.03
CA CYS A 106 15.49 17.51 -0.08
C CYS A 106 16.89 17.76 0.45
N GLY A 107 17.12 17.43 1.72
CA GLY A 107 18.44 17.44 2.36
C GLY A 107 18.80 18.77 3.02
N GLN A 108 18.38 18.94 4.27
CA GLN A 108 19.26 19.52 5.28
C GLN A 108 19.17 18.68 6.55
N ASP A 109 19.72 17.47 6.46
CA ASP A 109 20.18 16.77 7.64
C ASP A 109 21.36 17.58 8.20
N SER A 110 21.05 18.48 9.13
CA SER A 110 22.05 19.20 9.91
C SER A 110 22.26 18.45 11.23
N ARG A 111 22.77 17.22 11.16
CA ARG A 111 23.61 16.59 12.20
C ARG A 111 24.24 15.29 11.73
#